data_AF-A0A7H1Q905-F1
#
_entry.id   AF-A0A7H1Q905-F1
#
_cell.length_a   1.000
_cell.length_b   1.000
_cell.length_c   1.000
_cell.angle_alpha   90.00
_cell.angle_beta   90.00
_cell.angle_gamma   90.00
#
_symmetry.space_group_name_H-M   'P 1'
#
loop_
_entity.id
_entity.type
_entity.pdbx_description
1 polymer ?
#
loop_
_entity_poly.entity_id
_entity_poly.type
_entity_poly.pdbx_seq_one_letter_code
_entity_poly.pdbx_strand_id
1 'polypeptide(L)'
;MAVQITEMQVRQAEARADEADQAKDQAARRLEAAPYSDVVALEHSEAARTAAQQRANAREIRKAFEEQQEEERRRVSRPELEKAAATQIRQAGRDMAARRKVLVEAAEAAQAALVALLDAGTAYNEGIAEHVGVLSAAGLDFGGGDSGGEQTVLGVDRLKVKGQEFDPLDAGAVAVWLLRRVITARLSPHHALGSAFQWVAMELEQGQPDLVRSVSSPPAKQFPEPLRWRMPQVD
;
A
#
# COMPACT_ATOMS: atom_id res chain seq x y z
N MET A 1 -9.93 44.98 -24.43
CA MET A 1 -9.20 45.02 -23.14
C MET A 1 -10.12 44.38 -22.10
N ALA A 2 -9.78 43.21 -21.57
CA ALA A 2 -10.57 42.60 -20.50
C ALA A 2 -10.34 43.42 -19.21
N VAL A 3 -11.41 43.82 -18.54
CA VAL A 3 -11.35 44.56 -17.27
C VAL A 3 -10.91 43.57 -16.18
N GLN A 4 -9.76 43.81 -15.54
CA GLN A 4 -9.30 43.00 -14.41
C GLN A 4 -10.09 43.35 -13.15
N ILE A 5 -10.69 42.34 -12.51
CA ILE A 5 -11.38 42.51 -11.23
C ILE A 5 -10.32 42.46 -10.13
N THR A 6 -10.35 43.45 -9.24
CA THR A 6 -9.43 43.56 -8.11
C THR A 6 -10.06 43.04 -6.83
N GLU A 7 -9.24 42.61 -5.89
CA GLU A 7 -9.69 42.22 -4.54
C GLU A 7 -10.45 43.35 -3.83
N MET A 8 -10.07 44.61 -4.08
CA MET A 8 -10.76 45.79 -3.57
C MET A 8 -12.21 45.86 -4.09
N GLN A 9 -12.45 45.53 -5.36
CA GLN A 9 -13.79 45.55 -5.96
C GLN A 9 -14.68 44.43 -5.41
N VAL A 10 -14.11 43.25 -5.12
CA VAL A 10 -14.83 42.16 -4.43
C VAL A 10 -15.25 42.60 -3.03
N ARG A 11 -14.31 43.12 -2.24
CA ARG A 11 -14.61 43.60 -0.86
C ARG A 11 -15.64 44.73 -0.84
N GLN A 12 -15.60 45.63 -1.81
CA GLN A 12 -16.60 46.70 -1.95
C GLN A 12 -17.99 46.17 -2.32
N ALA A 13 -18.06 45.14 -3.17
CA ALA A 13 -19.34 44.51 -3.54
C ALA A 13 -19.94 43.71 -2.38
N GLU A 14 -19.11 42.98 -1.63
CA GLU A 14 -19.53 42.26 -0.41
C GLU A 14 -20.00 43.23 0.69
N ALA A 15 -19.27 44.32 0.93
CA ALA A 15 -19.67 45.34 1.90
C ALA A 15 -21.02 45.99 1.55
N ARG A 16 -21.28 46.28 0.27
CA ARG A 16 -22.58 46.83 -0.19
C ARG A 16 -23.73 45.82 -0.04
N ALA A 17 -23.44 44.52 -0.19
CA ALA A 17 -24.43 43.47 0.05
C ALA A 17 -24.76 43.36 1.54
N ASP A 18 -23.75 43.42 2.41
CA ASP A 18 -23.93 43.40 3.86
C ASP A 18 -24.70 44.63 4.38
N GLU A 19 -24.39 45.83 3.85
CA GLU A 19 -25.14 47.06 4.16
C GLU A 19 -26.61 46.96 3.73
N ALA A 20 -26.88 46.41 2.54
CA ALA A 20 -28.25 46.22 2.05
C ALA A 20 -29.03 45.16 2.87
N ASP A 21 -28.35 44.13 3.37
CA ASP A 21 -28.95 43.15 4.28
C ASP A 21 -29.30 43.74 5.63
N GLN A 22 -28.43 44.55 6.20
CA GLN A 22 -28.72 45.27 7.44
C GLN A 22 -29.92 46.20 7.27
N ALA A 23 -30.03 46.89 6.13
CA ALA A 23 -31.18 47.73 5.81
C ALA A 23 -32.48 46.91 5.69
N LYS A 24 -32.42 45.74 5.04
CA LYS A 24 -33.56 44.80 4.96
C LYS A 24 -33.99 44.30 6.34
N ASP A 25 -33.04 43.90 7.19
CA ASP A 25 -33.33 43.40 8.54
C ASP A 25 -33.90 44.50 9.44
N GLN A 26 -33.45 45.75 9.29
CA GLN A 26 -34.05 46.91 9.97
C GLN A 26 -35.48 47.18 9.48
N ALA A 27 -35.74 47.10 8.17
CA ALA A 27 -37.08 47.25 7.60
C ALA A 27 -38.02 46.12 8.05
N ALA A 28 -37.51 44.89 8.19
CA ALA A 28 -38.27 43.76 8.71
C ALA A 28 -38.71 43.98 10.17
N ARG A 29 -37.80 44.47 11.04
CA ARG A 29 -38.15 44.81 12.44
C ARG A 29 -39.18 45.93 12.54
N ARG A 30 -39.14 46.91 11.63
CA ARG A 30 -40.16 47.97 11.57
C ARG A 30 -41.52 47.41 11.15
N LEU A 31 -41.54 46.49 10.20
CA LEU A 31 -42.76 45.82 9.76
C LEU A 31 -43.36 44.95 10.88
N GLU A 32 -42.53 44.25 11.64
CA GLU A 32 -42.96 43.50 12.84
C GLU A 32 -43.61 44.42 13.89
N ALA A 33 -43.06 45.62 14.08
CA ALA A 33 -43.60 46.61 15.01
C ALA A 33 -44.89 47.30 14.50
N ALA A 34 -45.10 47.35 13.19
CA ALA A 34 -46.24 48.02 12.54
C ALA A 34 -46.83 47.18 11.38
N PRO A 35 -47.46 46.02 11.68
CA PRO A 35 -47.81 45.01 10.68
C PRO A 35 -48.92 45.43 9.69
N TYR A 36 -49.70 46.46 10.02
CA TYR A 36 -50.82 46.95 9.21
C TYR A 36 -50.49 48.25 8.46
N SER A 37 -49.22 48.66 8.42
CA SER A 37 -48.80 49.87 7.69
C SER A 37 -48.36 49.53 6.28
N ASP A 38 -49.12 50.00 5.27
CA ASP A 38 -48.80 49.82 3.85
C ASP A 38 -47.46 50.48 3.46
N VAL A 39 -47.11 51.60 4.10
CA VAL A 39 -45.84 52.31 3.86
C VAL A 39 -44.66 51.45 4.32
N VAL A 40 -44.74 50.86 5.51
CA VAL A 40 -43.68 50.02 6.06
C VAL A 40 -43.55 48.70 5.29
N ALA A 41 -44.67 48.15 4.79
CA ALA A 41 -44.67 46.99 3.92
C ALA A 41 -43.97 47.26 2.57
N LEU A 42 -44.18 48.45 1.99
CA LEU A 42 -43.49 48.88 0.76
C LEU A 42 -41.99 49.05 0.99
N GLU A 43 -41.59 49.73 2.07
CA GLU A 43 -40.19 49.92 2.45
C GLU A 43 -39.45 48.58 2.63
N HIS A 44 -40.08 47.59 3.28
CA HIS A 44 -39.52 46.26 3.43
C HIS A 44 -39.36 45.54 2.08
N SER A 45 -40.36 45.65 1.20
CA SER A 45 -40.31 45.04 -0.14
C SER A 45 -39.17 45.62 -1.00
N GLU A 46 -38.99 46.95 -0.97
CA GLU A 46 -37.90 47.64 -1.68
C GLU A 46 -36.52 47.29 -1.10
N ALA A 47 -36.40 47.23 0.22
CA ALA A 47 -35.17 46.82 0.89
C ALA A 47 -34.82 45.35 0.59
N ALA A 48 -35.81 44.45 0.55
CA ALA A 48 -35.62 43.05 0.19
C ALA A 48 -35.15 42.86 -1.26
N ARG A 49 -35.73 43.60 -2.21
CA ARG A 49 -35.29 43.59 -3.61
C ARG A 49 -33.86 44.11 -3.75
N THR A 50 -33.54 45.20 -3.06
CA THR A 50 -32.21 45.80 -3.09
C THR A 50 -31.15 44.86 -2.50
N ALA A 51 -31.45 44.23 -1.36
CA ALA A 51 -30.57 43.23 -0.75
C ALA A 51 -30.35 42.02 -1.67
N ALA A 52 -31.42 41.52 -2.32
CA ALA A 52 -31.32 40.42 -3.27
C ALA A 52 -30.43 40.78 -4.48
N GLN A 53 -30.58 41.99 -5.02
CA GLN A 53 -29.79 42.47 -6.16
C GLN A 53 -28.30 42.65 -5.79
N GLN A 54 -28.01 43.25 -4.63
CA GLN A 54 -26.62 43.46 -4.20
C GLN A 54 -25.93 42.13 -3.87
N ARG A 55 -26.64 41.17 -3.28
CA ARG A 55 -26.13 39.80 -3.06
C ARG A 55 -25.82 39.07 -4.37
N ALA A 56 -26.70 39.18 -5.36
CA ALA A 56 -26.47 38.58 -6.68
C ALA A 56 -25.21 39.17 -7.34
N ASN A 57 -25.10 40.50 -7.33
CA ASN A 57 -23.94 41.22 -7.88
C ASN A 57 -22.62 40.85 -7.17
N ALA A 58 -22.62 40.78 -5.83
CA ALA A 58 -21.45 40.37 -5.07
C ALA A 58 -21.00 38.94 -5.41
N ARG A 59 -21.95 38.01 -5.60
CA ARG A 59 -21.66 36.63 -6.03
C ARG A 59 -21.06 36.58 -7.44
N GLU A 60 -21.59 37.36 -8.37
CA GLU A 60 -21.08 37.41 -9.75
C GLU A 60 -19.65 37.96 -9.80
N ILE A 61 -19.38 39.05 -9.08
CA ILE A 61 -18.05 39.67 -9.00
C ILE A 61 -17.05 38.71 -8.36
N ARG A 62 -17.44 38.02 -7.28
CA ARG A 62 -16.60 37.02 -6.60
C ARG A 62 -16.29 35.84 -7.50
N LYS A 63 -17.30 35.28 -8.19
CA LYS A 63 -17.11 34.17 -9.12
C LYS A 63 -16.16 34.55 -10.26
N ALA A 64 -16.32 35.75 -10.83
CA ALA A 64 -15.43 36.24 -11.89
C ALA A 64 -14.00 36.48 -11.41
N PHE A 65 -13.80 36.94 -10.16
CA PHE A 65 -12.48 37.06 -9.55
C PHE A 65 -11.83 35.69 -9.28
N GLU A 66 -12.61 34.71 -8.82
CA GLU A 66 -12.16 33.34 -8.60
C GLU A 66 -11.75 32.68 -9.93
N GLU A 67 -12.53 32.85 -11.00
CA GLU A 67 -12.20 32.38 -12.36
C GLU A 67 -10.91 33.03 -12.89
N GLN A 68 -10.74 34.34 -12.69
CA GLN A 68 -9.51 35.05 -13.08
C GLN A 68 -8.27 34.51 -12.32
N GLN A 69 -8.39 34.31 -11.01
CA GLN A 69 -7.34 33.76 -10.16
C GLN A 69 -7.02 32.30 -10.48
N GLU A 70 -8.02 31.50 -10.85
CA GLU A 70 -7.82 30.13 -11.30
C GLU A 70 -7.10 30.11 -12.65
N GLU A 71 -7.45 31.00 -13.56
CA GLU A 71 -6.78 31.15 -14.85
C GLU A 71 -5.32 31.63 -14.70
N GLU A 72 -5.05 32.58 -13.79
CA GLU A 72 -3.70 33.01 -13.43
C GLU A 72 -2.88 31.89 -12.77
N ARG A 73 -3.51 31.05 -11.92
CA ARG A 73 -2.87 29.87 -11.35
C ARG A 73 -2.59 28.78 -12.38
N ARG A 74 -3.51 28.57 -13.33
CA ARG A 74 -3.32 27.66 -14.48
C ARG A 74 -2.22 28.16 -15.43
N ARG A 75 -1.90 29.46 -15.42
CA ARG A 75 -0.82 30.07 -16.20
C ARG A 75 0.57 29.91 -15.59
N VAL A 76 0.71 29.50 -14.31
CA VAL A 76 2.01 29.06 -13.79
C VAL A 76 2.41 27.79 -14.52
N SER A 77 3.44 27.91 -15.35
CA SER A 77 3.76 26.85 -16.31
C SER A 77 4.39 25.66 -15.58
N ARG A 78 4.06 24.43 -16.00
CA ARG A 78 4.71 23.20 -15.49
C ARG A 78 6.26 23.32 -15.41
N PRO A 79 6.95 23.94 -16.38
CA PRO A 79 8.38 24.23 -16.28
C PRO A 79 8.81 25.09 -15.08
N GLU A 80 8.01 26.06 -14.65
CA GLU A 80 8.32 26.91 -13.49
C GLU A 80 8.14 26.16 -12.17
N LEU A 81 7.11 25.31 -12.08
CA LEU A 81 6.91 24.40 -10.94
C LEU A 81 8.03 23.37 -10.85
N GLU A 82 8.43 22.76 -11.97
CA GLU A 82 9.54 21.82 -12.03
C GLU A 82 10.89 22.50 -11.71
N LYS A 83 11.07 23.76 -12.11
CA LYS A 83 12.26 24.56 -11.75
C LYS A 83 12.30 24.86 -10.25
N ALA A 84 11.17 25.22 -9.64
CA ALA A 84 11.07 25.44 -8.19
C ALA A 84 11.32 24.16 -7.39
N ALA A 85 10.86 23.01 -7.88
CA ALA A 85 11.06 21.70 -7.25
C ALA A 85 12.35 20.97 -7.69
N ALA A 86 13.19 21.58 -8.55
CA ALA A 86 14.29 20.89 -9.22
C ALA A 86 15.26 20.18 -8.26
N THR A 87 15.57 20.80 -7.11
CA THR A 87 16.44 20.20 -6.09
C THR A 87 15.80 18.97 -5.45
N GLN A 88 14.51 19.03 -5.14
CA GLN A 88 13.76 17.91 -4.55
C GLN A 88 13.62 16.75 -5.56
N ILE A 89 13.35 17.05 -6.82
CA ILE A 89 13.27 16.06 -7.91
C ILE A 89 14.61 15.36 -8.10
N ARG A 90 15.73 16.12 -8.13
CA ARG A 90 17.08 15.54 -8.24
C ARG A 90 17.42 14.65 -7.04
N GLN A 91 17.08 15.10 -5.83
CA GLN A 91 17.32 14.32 -4.62
C GLN A 91 16.50 13.02 -4.63
N ALA A 92 15.21 13.10 -4.94
CA ALA A 92 14.35 11.93 -5.10
C ALA A 92 14.89 10.97 -6.18
N GLY A 93 15.40 11.49 -7.30
CA GLY A 93 16.03 10.69 -8.34
C GLY A 93 17.27 9.92 -7.85
N ARG A 94 18.15 10.57 -7.08
CA ARG A 94 19.33 9.91 -6.47
C ARG A 94 18.92 8.87 -5.44
N ASP A 95 17.97 9.21 -4.57
CA ASP A 95 17.49 8.31 -3.52
C ASP A 95 16.81 7.07 -4.10
N MET A 96 15.99 7.23 -5.13
CA MET A 96 15.36 6.12 -5.83
C MET A 96 16.36 5.27 -6.60
N ALA A 97 17.37 5.88 -7.24
CA ALA A 97 18.44 5.13 -7.89
C ALA A 97 19.24 4.29 -6.89
N ALA A 98 19.59 4.86 -5.74
CA ALA A 98 20.29 4.13 -4.67
C ALA A 98 19.44 2.98 -4.11
N ARG A 99 18.15 3.22 -3.81
CA ARG A 99 17.23 2.17 -3.35
C ARG A 99 17.06 1.06 -4.38
N ARG A 100 16.96 1.40 -5.66
CA ARG A 100 16.88 0.42 -6.75
C ARG A 100 18.15 -0.42 -6.83
N LYS A 101 19.32 0.19 -6.70
CA LYS A 101 20.59 -0.55 -6.67
C LYS A 101 20.62 -1.57 -5.53
N VAL A 102 20.27 -1.15 -4.31
CA VAL A 102 20.19 -2.05 -3.15
C VAL A 102 19.18 -3.18 -3.38
N LEU A 103 18.04 -2.90 -4.02
CA LEU A 103 17.06 -3.93 -4.36
C LEU A 103 17.61 -4.96 -5.35
N VAL A 104 18.34 -4.51 -6.38
CA VAL A 104 18.97 -5.41 -7.36
C VAL A 104 20.03 -6.29 -6.69
N GLU A 105 20.91 -5.71 -5.88
CA GLU A 105 21.93 -6.46 -5.14
C GLU A 105 21.30 -7.50 -4.19
N ALA A 106 20.21 -7.14 -3.51
CA ALA A 106 19.48 -8.07 -2.65
C ALA A 106 18.79 -9.20 -3.45
N ALA A 107 18.28 -8.90 -4.65
CA ALA A 107 17.68 -9.90 -5.53
C ALA A 107 18.73 -10.88 -6.07
N GLU A 108 19.90 -10.39 -6.47
CA GLU A 108 21.03 -11.22 -6.91
C GLU A 108 21.52 -12.13 -5.76
N ALA A 109 21.65 -11.59 -4.55
CA ALA A 109 22.02 -12.38 -3.38
C ALA A 109 20.98 -13.46 -3.05
N ALA A 110 19.68 -13.15 -3.16
CA ALA A 110 18.60 -14.12 -2.95
C ALA A 110 18.61 -15.22 -4.03
N GLN A 111 18.87 -14.86 -5.29
CA GLN A 111 19.00 -15.82 -6.38
C GLN A 111 20.19 -16.76 -6.15
N ALA A 112 21.36 -16.22 -5.78
CA ALA A 112 22.54 -17.03 -5.48
C ALA A 112 22.30 -17.99 -4.30
N ALA A 113 21.62 -17.53 -3.24
CA ALA A 113 21.26 -18.36 -2.10
C ALA A 113 20.27 -19.48 -2.48
N LEU A 114 19.31 -19.19 -3.37
CA LEU A 114 18.38 -20.20 -3.87
C LEU A 114 19.10 -21.27 -4.70
N VAL A 115 20.06 -20.88 -5.56
CA VAL A 115 20.89 -21.82 -6.31
C VAL A 115 21.66 -22.73 -5.34
N ALA A 116 22.34 -22.16 -4.35
CA ALA A 116 23.08 -22.94 -3.36
C ALA A 116 22.20 -23.92 -2.57
N LEU A 117 20.95 -23.54 -2.27
CA LEU A 117 19.97 -24.44 -1.63
C LEU A 117 19.61 -25.62 -2.55
N LEU A 118 19.35 -25.36 -3.82
CA LEU A 118 19.00 -26.40 -4.80
C LEU A 118 20.17 -27.34 -5.07
N ASP A 119 21.39 -26.81 -5.14
CA ASP A 119 22.61 -27.61 -5.29
C ASP A 119 22.83 -28.51 -4.06
N ALA A 120 22.64 -27.97 -2.85
CA ALA A 120 22.76 -28.76 -1.61
C ALA A 120 21.71 -29.87 -1.51
N GLY A 121 20.46 -29.59 -1.93
CA GLY A 121 19.41 -30.60 -2.00
C GLY A 121 19.69 -31.70 -3.02
N THR A 122 20.20 -31.32 -4.20
CA THR A 122 20.64 -32.28 -5.23
C THR A 122 21.77 -33.16 -4.70
N ALA A 123 22.82 -32.57 -4.11
CA ALA A 123 23.93 -33.31 -3.55
C ALA A 123 23.51 -34.27 -2.41
N TYR A 124 22.55 -33.86 -1.58
CA TYR A 124 21.98 -34.73 -0.54
C TYR A 124 21.28 -35.96 -1.15
N ASN A 125 20.43 -35.77 -2.17
CA ASN A 125 19.73 -36.87 -2.83
C ASN A 125 20.70 -37.78 -3.61
N GLU A 126 21.72 -37.21 -4.26
CA GLU A 126 22.79 -37.98 -4.91
C GLU A 126 23.55 -38.84 -3.90
N GLY A 127 23.88 -38.29 -2.72
CA GLY A 127 24.52 -39.04 -1.64
C GLY A 127 23.66 -40.18 -1.10
N ILE A 128 22.34 -39.99 -0.99
CA ILE A 128 21.40 -41.08 -0.66
C ILE A 128 21.48 -42.17 -1.73
N ALA A 129 21.31 -41.82 -3.00
CA ALA A 129 21.31 -42.78 -4.10
C ALA A 129 22.62 -43.59 -4.18
N GLU A 130 23.76 -42.91 -4.01
CA GLU A 130 25.08 -43.55 -3.96
C GLU A 130 25.17 -44.56 -2.82
N HIS A 131 24.81 -44.15 -1.60
CA HIS A 131 24.90 -45.01 -0.43
C HIS A 131 23.88 -46.16 -0.45
N VAL A 132 22.68 -45.95 -0.99
CA VAL A 132 21.73 -47.03 -1.25
C VAL A 132 22.34 -48.05 -2.20
N GLY A 133 22.95 -47.61 -3.31
CA GLY A 133 23.63 -48.50 -4.25
C GLY A 133 24.72 -49.33 -3.58
N VAL A 134 25.53 -48.72 -2.71
CA VAL A 134 26.59 -49.42 -1.94
C VAL A 134 26.01 -50.47 -0.99
N LEU A 135 24.99 -50.12 -0.20
CA LEU A 135 24.40 -51.03 0.79
C LEU A 135 23.62 -52.17 0.13
N SER A 136 22.84 -51.87 -0.91
CA SER A 136 22.12 -52.90 -1.67
C SER A 136 23.08 -53.85 -2.37
N ALA A 137 24.21 -53.37 -2.91
CA ALA A 137 25.25 -54.23 -3.49
C ALA A 137 25.94 -55.14 -2.44
N ALA A 138 25.98 -54.71 -1.17
CA ALA A 138 26.45 -55.53 -0.05
C ALA A 138 25.39 -56.51 0.47
N GLY A 139 24.18 -56.53 -0.12
CA GLY A 139 23.07 -57.39 0.30
C GLY A 139 22.33 -56.89 1.55
N LEU A 140 22.50 -55.61 1.92
CA LEU A 140 21.82 -54.99 3.05
C LEU A 140 20.55 -54.28 2.58
N ASP A 141 19.41 -54.93 2.80
CA ASP A 141 18.10 -54.38 2.51
C ASP A 141 17.60 -53.46 3.62
N PHE A 142 16.76 -52.48 3.26
CA PHE A 142 16.23 -51.50 4.22
C PHE A 142 15.44 -52.13 5.38
N GLY A 143 14.81 -53.29 5.15
CA GLY A 143 13.99 -54.00 6.16
C GLY A 143 14.77 -54.95 7.06
N GLY A 144 16.02 -55.29 6.73
CA GLY A 144 16.78 -56.38 7.36
C GLY A 144 17.49 -56.02 8.67
N GLY A 145 17.55 -54.75 9.06
CA GLY A 145 18.19 -54.33 10.32
C GLY A 145 18.45 -52.83 10.42
N ASP A 146 19.49 -52.47 11.17
CA ASP A 146 19.84 -51.08 11.47
C ASP A 146 20.53 -50.36 10.30
N SER A 147 20.93 -51.06 9.24
CA SER A 147 21.54 -50.42 8.07
C SER A 147 21.11 -51.14 6.80
N GLY A 148 20.71 -50.38 5.78
CA GLY A 148 20.22 -50.92 4.53
C GLY A 148 19.77 -49.84 3.57
N GLY A 149 19.66 -50.22 2.30
CA GLY A 149 19.18 -49.35 1.23
C GLY A 149 17.99 -49.97 0.50
N GLU A 150 17.04 -49.13 0.08
CA GLU A 150 15.96 -49.50 -0.82
C GLU A 150 15.93 -48.53 -1.99
N GLN A 151 16.18 -49.05 -3.20
CA GLN A 151 15.93 -48.34 -4.45
C GLN A 151 14.48 -48.60 -4.88
N THR A 152 13.71 -47.54 -5.09
CA THR A 152 12.34 -47.67 -5.60
C THR A 152 12.29 -47.27 -7.07
N VAL A 153 11.42 -47.93 -7.84
CA VAL A 153 11.23 -47.68 -9.29
C VAL A 153 10.81 -46.23 -9.58
N LEU A 154 10.28 -45.52 -8.56
CA LEU A 154 9.86 -44.13 -8.64
C LEU A 154 10.98 -43.13 -8.28
N GLY A 155 12.21 -43.58 -8.02
CA GLY A 155 13.34 -42.73 -7.64
C GLY A 155 13.25 -42.18 -6.21
N VAL A 156 12.46 -42.83 -5.35
CA VAL A 156 12.36 -42.51 -3.93
C VAL A 156 13.31 -43.46 -3.18
N ASP A 157 14.61 -43.19 -3.30
CA ASP A 157 15.65 -44.00 -2.67
C ASP A 157 15.64 -43.76 -1.16
N ARG A 158 15.61 -44.83 -0.36
CA ARG A 158 15.59 -44.76 1.10
C ARG A 158 16.83 -45.37 1.68
N LEU A 159 17.42 -44.66 2.64
CA LEU A 159 18.65 -45.06 3.28
C LEU A 159 18.43 -45.19 4.78
N LYS A 160 18.87 -46.31 5.36
CA LYS A 160 18.94 -46.50 6.81
C LYS A 160 20.39 -46.71 7.21
N VAL A 161 20.88 -45.94 8.18
CA VAL A 161 22.24 -46.05 8.72
C VAL A 161 22.19 -46.01 10.23
N LYS A 162 22.63 -47.09 10.88
CA LYS A 162 22.65 -47.24 12.35
C LYS A 162 21.30 -46.89 13.02
N GLY A 163 20.20 -47.32 12.41
CA GLY A 163 18.83 -47.10 12.90
C GLY A 163 18.24 -45.74 12.56
N GLN A 164 19.00 -44.82 11.95
CA GLN A 164 18.49 -43.55 11.44
C GLN A 164 18.05 -43.68 9.99
N GLU A 165 16.86 -43.18 9.68
CA GLU A 165 16.27 -43.17 8.34
C GLU A 165 16.54 -41.83 7.66
N PHE A 166 16.88 -41.91 6.38
CA PHE A 166 17.13 -40.79 5.49
C PHE A 166 16.28 -40.98 4.25
N ASP A 167 15.34 -40.05 4.07
CA ASP A 167 14.46 -40.00 2.92
C ASP A 167 14.95 -38.92 1.94
N PRO A 168 14.62 -39.07 0.65
CA PRO A 168 14.94 -38.07 -0.35
C PRO A 168 14.11 -36.81 -0.11
N LEU A 169 14.71 -35.66 -0.40
CA LEU A 169 14.11 -34.34 -0.17
C LEU A 169 13.82 -33.64 -1.50
N ASP A 170 12.61 -33.12 -1.66
CA ASP A 170 12.31 -32.19 -2.74
C ASP A 170 12.84 -30.79 -2.38
N ALA A 171 14.00 -30.43 -2.94
CA ALA A 171 14.64 -29.14 -2.74
C ALA A 171 13.73 -27.96 -3.20
N GLY A 172 12.87 -28.18 -4.19
CA GLY A 172 11.87 -27.21 -4.63
C GLY A 172 10.80 -26.98 -3.56
N ALA A 173 10.29 -28.04 -2.94
CA ALA A 173 9.35 -27.93 -1.82
C ALA A 173 9.99 -27.19 -0.62
N VAL A 174 11.26 -27.45 -0.32
CA VAL A 174 12.02 -26.72 0.72
C VAL A 174 12.13 -25.23 0.39
N ALA A 175 12.45 -24.87 -0.85
CA ALA A 175 12.51 -23.48 -1.29
C ALA A 175 11.16 -22.75 -1.15
N VAL A 176 10.06 -23.39 -1.57
CA VAL A 176 8.71 -22.85 -1.44
C VAL A 176 8.31 -22.66 0.03
N TRP A 177 8.64 -23.62 0.88
CA TRP A 177 8.40 -23.53 2.32
C TRP A 177 9.18 -22.37 2.98
N LEU A 178 10.47 -22.22 2.65
CA LEU A 178 11.28 -21.08 3.12
C LEU A 178 10.69 -19.74 2.66
N LEU A 179 10.30 -19.65 1.38
CA LEU A 179 9.69 -18.45 0.82
C LEU A 179 8.40 -18.08 1.57
N ARG A 180 7.55 -19.06 1.87
CA ARG A 180 6.35 -18.84 2.68
C ARG A 180 6.69 -18.28 4.07
N ARG A 181 7.67 -18.86 4.78
CA ARG A 181 8.09 -18.36 6.10
C ARG A 181 8.58 -16.92 6.04
N VAL A 182 9.34 -16.57 5.01
CA VAL A 182 9.80 -15.18 4.79
C VAL A 182 8.63 -14.26 4.49
N ILE A 183 7.69 -14.67 3.64
CA ILE A 183 6.48 -13.89 3.34
C ILE A 183 5.67 -13.62 4.60
N THR A 184 5.38 -14.66 5.40
CA THR A 184 4.60 -14.53 6.64
C THR A 184 5.30 -13.63 7.65
N ALA A 185 6.64 -13.65 7.71
CA ALA A 185 7.40 -12.81 8.65
C ALA A 185 7.63 -11.37 8.16
N ARG A 186 7.72 -11.13 6.84
CA ARG A 186 8.23 -9.86 6.28
C ARG A 186 7.20 -9.07 5.50
N LEU A 187 6.12 -9.69 5.04
CA LEU A 187 5.03 -9.05 4.32
C LEU A 187 3.77 -8.94 5.19
N SER A 188 2.85 -8.07 4.78
CA SER A 188 1.59 -7.87 5.49
C SER A 188 0.86 -9.21 5.69
N PRO A 189 0.19 -9.43 6.84
CA PRO A 189 -0.66 -10.60 7.05
C PRO A 189 -1.73 -10.80 5.97
N HIS A 190 -2.07 -9.74 5.23
CA HIS A 190 -3.05 -9.75 4.14
C HIS A 190 -2.41 -9.93 2.75
N HIS A 191 -1.10 -10.21 2.66
CA HIS A 191 -0.42 -10.36 1.39
C HIS A 191 -0.81 -11.69 0.70
N ALA A 192 -1.31 -11.61 -0.53
CA ALA A 192 -1.89 -12.76 -1.25
C ALA A 192 -0.93 -13.97 -1.39
N LEU A 193 0.38 -13.71 -1.50
CA LEU A 193 1.39 -14.77 -1.58
C LEU A 193 1.52 -15.62 -0.30
N GLY A 194 1.01 -15.15 0.84
CA GLY A 194 1.02 -15.93 2.08
C GLY A 194 0.19 -17.22 1.98
N SER A 195 -0.90 -17.18 1.22
CA SER A 195 -1.80 -18.32 1.02
C SER A 195 -1.41 -19.18 -0.20
N ALA A 196 -0.72 -18.61 -1.19
CA ALA A 196 -0.38 -19.29 -2.44
C ALA A 196 0.50 -20.54 -2.25
N PHE A 197 1.35 -20.53 -1.21
CA PHE A 197 2.31 -21.60 -0.93
C PHE A 197 1.92 -22.51 0.24
N GLN A 198 0.68 -22.38 0.73
CA GLN A 198 0.25 -23.07 1.96
C GLN A 198 0.30 -24.59 1.84
N TRP A 199 -0.20 -25.16 0.74
CA TRP A 199 -0.30 -26.61 0.57
C TRP A 199 1.06 -27.30 0.54
N VAL A 200 1.97 -26.84 -0.33
CA VAL A 200 3.34 -27.38 -0.44
C VAL A 200 4.11 -27.25 0.87
N ALA A 201 3.95 -26.12 1.57
CA ALA A 201 4.58 -25.91 2.86
C ALA A 201 4.05 -26.87 3.94
N MET A 202 2.74 -27.16 3.95
CA MET A 202 2.14 -28.10 4.90
C MET A 202 2.59 -29.53 4.65
N GLU A 203 2.70 -29.95 3.38
CA GLU A 203 3.19 -31.29 3.03
C GLU A 203 4.62 -31.50 3.51
N LEU A 204 5.50 -30.51 3.31
CA LEU A 204 6.87 -30.57 3.83
C LEU A 204 6.90 -30.56 5.37
N GLU A 205 6.06 -29.74 6.01
CA GLU A 205 5.99 -29.68 7.48
C GLU A 205 5.54 -30.98 8.13
N GLN A 206 4.66 -31.73 7.45
CA GLN A 206 4.21 -33.05 7.91
C GLN A 206 5.19 -34.16 7.56
N GLY A 207 5.78 -34.12 6.36
CA GLY A 207 6.69 -35.14 5.87
C GLY A 207 8.11 -35.05 6.42
N GLN A 208 8.56 -33.85 6.82
CA GLN A 208 9.96 -33.58 7.23
C GLN A 208 10.03 -32.72 8.51
N PRO A 209 9.46 -33.17 9.65
CA PRO A 209 9.35 -32.37 10.87
C PRO A 209 10.71 -32.01 11.49
N ASP A 210 11.72 -32.87 11.33
CA ASP A 210 13.05 -32.64 11.90
C ASP A 210 13.83 -31.56 11.13
N LEU A 211 13.66 -31.50 9.80
CA LEU A 211 14.16 -30.40 8.98
C LEU A 211 13.54 -29.08 9.42
N VAL A 212 12.22 -29.05 9.60
CA VAL A 212 11.47 -27.86 10.03
C VAL A 212 11.96 -27.32 11.37
N ARG A 213 12.20 -28.21 12.35
CA ARG A 213 12.71 -27.85 13.68
C ARG A 213 14.14 -27.32 13.64
N SER A 214 14.94 -27.82 12.70
CA SER A 214 16.36 -27.47 12.57
C SER A 214 16.59 -26.10 11.93
N VAL A 215 15.63 -25.58 11.17
CA VAL A 215 15.77 -24.28 10.50
C VAL A 215 15.07 -23.17 11.29
N SER A 216 15.87 -22.22 11.78
CA SER A 216 15.42 -21.06 12.56
C SER A 216 14.37 -20.19 11.84
N SER A 217 13.43 -19.63 12.60
CA SER A 217 12.42 -18.71 12.07
C SER A 217 13.00 -17.35 11.67
N PRO A 218 12.56 -16.78 10.53
CA PRO A 218 12.97 -15.44 10.14
C PRO A 218 12.41 -14.39 11.11
N PRO A 219 13.13 -13.27 11.33
CA PRO A 219 12.69 -12.20 12.22
C PRO A 219 11.45 -11.49 11.68
N ALA A 220 10.37 -11.50 12.47
CA ALA A 220 9.10 -10.88 12.12
C ALA A 220 9.19 -9.35 12.08
N LYS A 221 8.65 -8.75 11.02
CA LYS A 221 8.48 -7.31 10.91
C LYS A 221 7.21 -6.91 11.65
N GLN A 222 7.31 -5.93 12.54
CA GLN A 222 6.12 -5.29 13.12
C GLN A 222 5.50 -4.35 12.08
N PHE A 223 4.23 -4.58 11.76
CA PHE A 223 3.47 -3.69 10.90
C PHE A 223 2.76 -2.67 11.79
N PRO A 224 2.74 -1.38 11.42
CA PRO A 224 1.91 -0.41 12.11
C PRO A 224 0.44 -0.87 12.03
N GLU A 225 -0.31 -0.71 13.13
CA GLU A 225 -1.73 -1.03 13.13
C GLU A 225 -2.41 -0.29 11.96
N PRO A 226 -3.33 -0.96 11.23
CA PRO A 226 -4.08 -0.27 10.19
C PRO A 226 -4.78 0.94 10.82
N LEU A 227 -4.72 2.08 10.14
CA LEU A 227 -5.46 3.28 10.54
C LEU A 227 -6.92 2.88 10.76
N ARG A 228 -7.35 2.83 12.03
CA ARG A 228 -8.75 2.63 12.37
C ARG A 228 -9.49 3.83 11.79
N TRP A 229 -10.31 3.60 10.79
CA TRP A 229 -11.25 4.60 10.31
C TRP A 229 -12.15 4.96 11.49
N ARG A 230 -11.90 6.12 12.12
CA ARG A 230 -12.88 6.72 13.02
C ARG A 230 -14.05 7.09 12.11
N MET A 231 -15.15 6.36 12.21
CA MET A 231 -16.38 6.83 11.58
C MET A 231 -16.66 8.24 12.11
N PRO A 232 -16.99 9.22 11.26
CA PRO A 232 -17.47 10.50 11.75
C PRO A 232 -18.69 10.23 12.64
N GLN A 233 -18.59 10.65 13.90
CA GLN A 233 -19.78 10.72 14.75
C GLN A 233 -20.70 11.74 14.10
N VAL A 234 -21.84 11.27 13.62
CA VAL A 234 -22.93 12.13 13.18
C VAL A 234 -23.67 12.51 14.46
N ASP A 235 -23.48 13.75 14.91
CA ASP A 235 -24.29 14.40 15.93
C ASP A 235 -25.58 14.97 15.29
#